data_AF-A0A9E1Y6H6-F1
#
_entry.id   AF-A0A9E1Y6H6-F1
#
_cell.length_a   1.000
_cell.length_b   1.000
_cell.length_c   1.000
_cell.angle_alpha   90.00
_cell.angle_beta   90.00
_cell.angle_gamma   90.00
#
_symmetry.space_group_name_H-M   'P 1'
#
loop_
_entity.id
_entity.type
_entity.pdbx_description
1 polymer ?
#
loop_
_entity_poly.entity_id
_entity_poly.type
_entity_poly.pdbx_seq_one_letter_code
_entity_poly.pdbx_strand_id
1 'polypeptide(L)'
;TAIFFFMAKVGLAATHTGIVLSHIILGTPFVVITVTATLTGFDHSVTRAAASLGSNPVNTFMKITLPLIMPGVISGALFAFVTSFDEVVVVLFLAGLENTTIPIQMWVGLREQLSPTIMAVATCLIIMSTLILVSAELLRRRSERLRGINR
;
A
#
# COMPACT_ATOMS: atom_id res chain seq x y z
N THR A 1 -2.50 18.39 -5.47
CA THR A 1 -2.86 19.79 -5.11
C THR A 1 -3.87 19.90 -3.98
N ALA A 2 -5.01 19.19 -4.00
CA ALA A 2 -5.99 19.27 -2.91
C ALA A 2 -5.43 18.87 -1.52
N ILE A 3 -4.64 17.79 -1.46
CA ILE A 3 -3.96 17.33 -0.24
C ILE A 3 -3.03 18.42 0.32
N PHE A 4 -2.27 19.11 -0.53
CA PHE A 4 -1.39 20.20 -0.09
C PHE A 4 -2.18 21.31 0.60
N PHE A 5 -3.25 21.81 -0.03
CA PHE A 5 -4.07 22.86 0.56
C PHE A 5 -4.73 22.43 1.87
N PHE A 6 -5.17 21.17 1.95
CA PHE A 6 -5.71 20.61 3.18
C PHE A 6 -4.65 20.58 4.29
N MET A 7 -3.48 20.01 4.02
CA MET A 7 -2.37 19.93 5.00
C MET A 7 -1.87 21.31 5.41
N ALA A 8 -1.82 22.27 4.49
CA ALA A 8 -1.48 23.65 4.79
C ALA A 8 -2.52 24.30 5.72
N LYS A 9 -3.82 24.09 5.47
CA LYS A 9 -4.90 24.64 6.30
C LYS A 9 -4.85 24.11 7.74
N VAL A 10 -4.44 22.86 7.94
CA VAL A 10 -4.28 22.27 9.28
C VAL A 10 -2.91 22.50 9.91
N GLY A 11 -2.03 23.28 9.26
CA GLY A 11 -0.70 23.61 9.77
C GLY A 11 0.32 22.46 9.70
N LEU A 12 0.07 21.44 8.88
CA LEU A 12 0.94 20.27 8.70
C LEU A 12 1.77 20.30 7.41
N ALA A 13 1.63 21.34 6.58
CA ALA A 13 2.51 21.54 5.44
C ALA A 13 3.98 21.69 5.89
N ALA A 14 4.92 21.20 5.09
CA ALA A 14 6.36 21.17 5.39
C ALA A 14 6.78 20.33 6.61
N THR A 15 5.87 19.58 7.24
CA THR A 15 6.19 18.71 8.38
C THR A 15 6.32 17.24 7.96
N HIS A 16 7.19 16.50 8.65
CA HIS A 16 7.31 15.04 8.47
C HIS A 16 5.95 14.33 8.67
N THR A 17 5.19 14.74 9.69
CA THR A 17 3.86 14.20 9.96
C THR A 17 2.87 14.44 8.82
N GLY A 18 2.87 15.64 8.23
CA GLY A 18 2.02 15.96 7.09
C GLY A 18 2.36 15.12 5.86
N ILE A 19 3.64 14.84 5.63
CA ILE A 19 4.11 13.94 4.58
C ILE A 19 3.58 12.52 4.82
N VAL A 20 3.79 11.97 6.03
CA VAL A 20 3.30 10.62 6.39
C VAL A 20 1.79 10.49 6.20
N LEU A 21 1.01 11.45 6.71
CA LEU A 21 -0.45 11.44 6.56
C LEU A 21 -0.90 11.52 5.10
N SER A 22 -0.19 12.30 4.29
CA SER A 22 -0.49 12.40 2.86
C SER A 22 -0.29 11.07 2.15
N HIS A 23 0.82 10.37 2.44
CA HIS A 23 1.04 9.03 1.89
C HIS A 23 0.03 7.99 2.40
N ILE A 24 -0.39 8.07 3.66
CA ILE A 24 -1.46 7.20 4.19
C ILE A 24 -2.76 7.43 3.41
N ILE A 25 -3.16 8.68 3.21
CA ILE A 25 -4.40 9.02 2.48
C ILE A 25 -4.36 8.46 1.06
N LEU A 26 -3.21 8.58 0.38
CA LEU A 26 -3.04 8.10 -0.99
C LEU A 26 -2.95 6.57 -1.09
N GLY A 27 -2.31 5.91 -0.12
CA GLY A 27 -2.14 4.46 -0.08
C GLY A 27 -3.38 3.70 0.36
N THR A 28 -4.22 4.28 1.22
CA THR A 28 -5.43 3.66 1.78
C THR A 28 -6.35 3.01 0.73
N PRO A 29 -6.75 3.67 -0.38
CA PRO A 29 -7.66 3.06 -1.35
C PRO A 29 -7.12 1.75 -1.94
N PHE A 30 -5.80 1.63 -2.15
CA PHE A 30 -5.19 0.40 -2.65
C PHE A 30 -5.36 -0.75 -1.68
N VAL A 31 -5.11 -0.50 -0.39
CA VAL A 31 -5.31 -1.51 0.67
C VAL A 31 -6.78 -1.91 0.78
N VAL A 32 -7.70 -0.93 0.73
CA VAL A 32 -9.14 -1.19 0.80
C VAL A 32 -9.57 -2.09 -0.36
N ILE A 33 -9.18 -1.76 -1.59
CA ILE A 33 -9.56 -2.54 -2.78
C ILE A 33 -9.08 -3.99 -2.67
N THR A 34 -7.81 -4.23 -2.31
CA THR A 34 -7.27 -5.58 -2.25
C THR A 34 -7.86 -6.41 -1.11
N VAL A 35 -8.07 -5.80 0.06
CA VAL A 35 -8.66 -6.48 1.22
C VAL A 35 -10.15 -6.76 0.99
N THR A 36 -10.89 -5.84 0.38
CA THR A 36 -12.28 -6.10 0.02
C THR A 36 -12.38 -7.22 -1.02
N ALA A 37 -11.49 -7.27 -2.02
CA ALA A 37 -11.47 -8.33 -3.01
C ALA A 37 -11.16 -9.72 -2.42
N THR A 38 -10.37 -9.81 -1.34
CA THR A 38 -10.16 -11.09 -0.64
C THR A 38 -11.36 -11.46 0.22
N LEU A 39 -11.97 -10.47 0.90
CA LEU A 39 -13.18 -10.66 1.72
C LEU A 39 -14.40 -11.11 0.93
N THR A 40 -14.61 -10.65 -0.31
CA THR A 40 -15.81 -11.00 -1.10
C THR A 40 -15.94 -12.49 -1.43
N GLY A 41 -14.85 -13.25 -1.40
CA GLY A 41 -14.89 -14.71 -1.55
C GLY A 41 -14.59 -15.47 -0.26
N PHE A 42 -14.81 -14.84 0.90
CA PHE A 42 -14.68 -15.47 2.22
C PHE A 42 -16.02 -16.07 2.66
N ASP A 43 -16.02 -17.35 3.06
CA ASP A 43 -17.21 -17.98 3.63
C ASP A 43 -17.37 -17.59 5.11
N HIS A 44 -18.41 -16.80 5.38
CA HIS A 44 -18.79 -16.38 6.73
C HIS A 44 -19.27 -17.51 7.64
N SER A 45 -19.47 -18.74 7.13
CA SER A 45 -19.82 -19.90 7.95
C SER A 45 -18.79 -20.18 9.04
N VAL A 46 -17.50 -19.98 8.75
CA VAL A 46 -16.40 -20.22 9.69
C VAL A 46 -16.44 -19.22 10.86
N THR A 47 -16.75 -17.95 10.58
CA THR A 47 -16.93 -16.95 11.64
C THR A 47 -18.17 -17.20 12.48
N ARG A 48 -19.26 -17.71 11.89
CA ARG A 48 -20.46 -18.07 12.63
C ARG A 48 -20.22 -19.29 13.52
N ALA A 49 -19.50 -20.30 13.03
CA ALA A 49 -19.11 -21.46 13.81
C ALA A 49 -18.24 -21.08 15.01
N ALA A 50 -17.27 -20.18 14.82
CA ALA A 50 -16.45 -19.66 15.92
C ALA A 50 -17.29 -18.95 16.98
N ALA A 51 -18.25 -18.12 16.55
CA ALA A 51 -19.17 -17.45 17.48
C ALA A 51 -20.06 -18.45 18.24
N SER A 52 -20.57 -19.50 17.58
CA SER A 52 -21.34 -20.57 18.23
C SER A 52 -20.55 -21.37 19.27
N LEU A 53 -19.22 -21.43 19.14
CA LEU A 53 -18.31 -22.02 20.12
C LEU A 53 -17.90 -21.05 21.24
N GLY A 54 -18.51 -19.86 21.31
CA GLY A 54 -18.23 -18.85 22.34
C GLY A 54 -17.02 -17.96 22.06
N SER A 55 -16.46 -17.98 20.83
CA SER A 55 -15.35 -17.10 20.48
C SER A 55 -15.82 -15.64 20.36
N ASN A 56 -15.14 -14.73 21.07
CA ASN A 56 -15.41 -13.30 20.93
C ASN A 56 -14.98 -12.75 19.55
N PRO A 57 -15.53 -11.61 19.09
CA PRO A 57 -15.25 -11.06 17.75
C PRO A 57 -13.77 -10.75 17.49
N VAL A 58 -13.04 -10.26 18.51
CA VAL A 58 -11.61 -9.92 18.36
C VAL A 58 -10.76 -11.17 18.15
N ASN A 59 -11.01 -12.23 18.93
CA ASN A 59 -10.34 -13.52 18.77
C ASN A 59 -10.68 -14.17 17.43
N THR A 60 -11.94 -14.11 17.02
CA THR A 60 -12.40 -14.58 15.70
C THR A 60 -11.71 -13.81 14.56
N PHE A 61 -11.59 -12.47 14.68
CA PHE A 61 -10.87 -11.67 13.71
C PHE A 61 -9.38 -12.06 13.66
N MET A 62 -8.68 -12.05 14.78
CA MET A 62 -7.22 -12.28 14.81
C MET A 62 -6.83 -13.70 14.40
N LYS A 63 -7.63 -14.71 14.73
CA LYS A 63 -7.28 -16.12 14.47
C LYS A 63 -7.88 -16.69 13.20
N ILE A 64 -8.97 -16.11 12.68
CA ILE A 64 -9.68 -16.66 11.52
C ILE A 64 -9.67 -15.65 10.39
N THR A 65 -10.30 -14.49 10.59
CA THR A 65 -10.46 -13.51 9.50
C THR A 65 -9.12 -12.98 9.01
N LEU A 66 -8.25 -12.51 9.90
CA LEU A 66 -6.97 -11.86 9.58
C LEU A 66 -6.03 -12.79 8.81
N PRO A 67 -5.73 -14.03 9.25
CA PRO A 67 -4.90 -14.97 8.47
C PRO A 67 -5.47 -15.26 7.08
N LEU A 68 -6.80 -15.31 6.95
CA LEU A 68 -7.48 -15.58 5.68
C LEU A 68 -7.42 -14.39 4.72
N ILE A 69 -7.54 -13.16 5.21
CA ILE A 69 -7.40 -11.95 4.38
C ILE A 69 -5.93 -11.52 4.21
N MET A 70 -5.00 -12.14 4.93
CA MET A 70 -3.58 -11.78 4.95
C MET A 70 -2.94 -11.66 3.55
N PRO A 71 -3.24 -12.55 2.58
CA PRO A 71 -2.73 -12.37 1.21
C PRO A 71 -3.18 -11.06 0.56
N GLY A 72 -4.42 -10.63 0.83
CA GLY A 72 -4.97 -9.36 0.35
C GLY A 72 -4.39 -8.15 1.07
N VAL A 73 -4.12 -8.28 2.38
CA VAL A 73 -3.44 -7.25 3.19
C VAL A 73 -2.01 -7.05 2.69
N ILE A 74 -1.26 -8.12 2.45
CA ILE A 74 0.12 -8.05 1.92
C ILE A 74 0.11 -7.40 0.53
N SER A 75 -0.78 -7.85 -0.36
CA SER A 75 -0.93 -7.27 -1.71
C SER A 75 -1.23 -5.77 -1.63
N GLY A 76 -2.19 -5.37 -0.79
CA GLY A 76 -2.57 -3.97 -0.59
C GLY A 76 -1.44 -3.12 -0.03
N ALA A 77 -0.71 -3.65 0.95
CA ALA A 77 0.44 -2.97 1.54
C ALA A 77 1.55 -2.73 0.51
N LEU A 78 1.81 -3.71 -0.37
CA LEU A 78 2.78 -3.54 -1.45
C LEU A 78 2.35 -2.49 -2.47
N PHE A 79 1.08 -2.49 -2.89
CA PHE A 79 0.57 -1.44 -3.79
C PHE A 79 0.65 -0.06 -3.15
N ALA A 80 0.20 0.08 -1.90
CA ALA A 80 0.28 1.32 -1.17
C ALA A 80 1.73 1.83 -1.03
N PHE A 81 2.69 0.93 -0.80
CA PHE A 81 4.11 1.26 -0.74
C PHE A 81 4.64 1.76 -2.09
N VAL A 82 4.38 1.04 -3.18
CA VAL A 82 4.83 1.43 -4.53
C VAL A 82 4.23 2.78 -4.92
N THR A 83 2.93 2.97 -4.73
CA THR A 83 2.27 4.25 -5.02
C THR A 83 2.80 5.37 -4.14
N SER A 84 3.01 5.11 -2.85
CA SER A 84 3.62 6.08 -1.94
C SER A 84 5.03 6.48 -2.40
N PHE A 85 5.80 5.53 -2.91
CA PHE A 85 7.16 5.79 -3.37
C PHE A 85 7.19 6.58 -4.69
N ASP A 86 6.28 6.29 -5.61
CA ASP A 86 6.17 6.96 -6.91
C ASP A 86 5.60 8.39 -6.81
N GLU A 87 5.03 8.75 -5.66
CA GLU A 87 4.40 10.04 -5.45
C GLU A 87 5.43 11.17 -5.19
N VAL A 88 6.15 11.56 -6.24
CA VAL A 88 7.08 12.69 -6.17
C VAL A 88 6.35 14.04 -6.13
N VAL A 89 5.18 14.14 -6.77
CA VAL A 89 4.47 15.40 -6.94
C VAL A 89 3.97 15.93 -5.60
N VAL A 90 3.26 15.10 -4.82
CA VAL A 90 2.77 15.53 -3.49
C VAL A 90 3.92 15.94 -2.58
N VAL A 91 5.02 15.19 -2.59
CA VAL A 91 6.17 15.50 -1.74
C VAL A 91 6.90 16.75 -2.22
N LEU A 92 6.97 17.03 -3.52
CA LEU A 92 7.56 18.28 -4.03
C LEU A 92 6.80 19.53 -3.54
N PHE A 93 5.48 19.43 -3.40
CA PHE A 93 4.67 20.54 -2.89
C PHE A 93 4.63 20.60 -1.37
N LEU A 94 4.69 19.45 -0.70
CA LEU A 94 4.43 19.35 0.74
C LEU A 94 5.70 19.29 1.58
N ALA A 95 6.82 18.78 1.05
CA ALA A 95 8.07 18.72 1.77
C ALA A 95 8.71 20.10 1.87
N GLY A 96 9.10 20.46 3.08
CA GLY A 96 10.00 21.59 3.32
C GLY A 96 11.44 21.23 2.96
N LEU A 97 12.33 22.22 3.01
CA LEU A 97 13.76 22.09 2.70
C LEU A 97 14.47 21.01 3.54
N GLU A 98 13.97 20.74 4.75
CA GLU A 98 14.56 19.77 5.69
C GLU A 98 14.06 18.32 5.47
N ASN A 99 12.96 18.12 4.75
CA ASN A 99 12.33 16.81 4.57
C ASN A 99 12.57 16.26 3.15
N THR A 100 13.82 15.98 2.81
CA THR A 100 14.16 15.42 1.50
C THR A 100 13.90 13.91 1.45
N THR A 101 13.04 13.48 0.53
CA THR A 101 12.79 12.07 0.24
C THR A 101 13.61 11.60 -0.95
N ILE A 102 13.78 10.28 -1.09
CA ILE A 102 14.50 9.68 -2.24
C ILE A 102 13.94 10.20 -3.58
N PRO A 103 12.61 10.26 -3.81
CA PRO A 103 12.05 10.82 -5.05
C PRO A 103 12.44 12.28 -5.31
N ILE A 104 12.49 13.14 -4.29
CA ILE A 104 12.94 14.54 -4.45
C ILE A 104 14.39 14.58 -4.92
N GLN A 105 15.26 13.79 -4.29
CA GLN A 105 16.68 13.76 -4.67
C GLN A 105 16.88 13.26 -6.09
N MET A 106 16.13 12.24 -6.51
CA MET A 106 16.13 11.76 -7.90
C MET A 106 15.65 12.86 -8.86
N TRP A 107 14.58 13.59 -8.50
CA TRP A 107 14.03 14.68 -9.31
C TRP A 107 15.02 15.84 -9.49
N VAL A 108 15.66 16.28 -8.41
CA VAL A 108 16.67 17.35 -8.44
C VAL A 108 17.89 16.89 -9.23
N GLY A 109 18.37 15.66 -8.97
CA GLY A 109 19.52 15.09 -9.66
C GLY A 109 19.32 14.99 -11.18
N LEU A 110 18.13 14.61 -11.66
CA LEU A 110 17.82 14.57 -13.09
C LEU A 110 17.95 15.95 -13.77
N ARG A 111 17.73 17.05 -13.05
CA ARG A 111 17.85 18.41 -13.58
C ARG A 111 19.29 18.93 -13.60
N GLU A 112 20.10 18.55 -12.62
CA GLU A 112 21.45 19.10 -12.42
C GLU A 112 22.52 18.34 -13.23
N GLN A 113 22.34 17.03 -13.48
CA GLN A 113 23.10 16.19 -14.44
C GLN A 113 22.61 14.73 -14.34
N LEU A 114 22.49 14.01 -15.47
CA LEU A 114 22.14 12.57 -15.48
C LEU A 114 23.23 11.74 -14.77
N SER A 115 23.11 11.58 -13.46
CA SER A 115 24.03 10.77 -12.66
C SER A 115 23.73 9.26 -12.86
N PRO A 116 24.75 8.42 -13.10
CA PRO A 116 24.60 6.95 -13.15
C PRO A 116 23.91 6.37 -11.91
N THR A 117 24.03 7.02 -10.76
CA THR A 117 23.36 6.61 -9.52
C THR A 117 21.84 6.68 -9.63
N ILE A 118 21.29 7.69 -10.31
CA ILE A 118 19.83 7.83 -10.50
C ILE A 118 19.30 6.71 -11.40
N MET A 119 20.05 6.39 -12.47
CA MET A 119 19.70 5.30 -13.38
C MET A 119 19.71 3.94 -12.66
N ALA A 120 20.66 3.72 -11.74
CA ALA A 120 20.70 2.53 -10.90
C ALA A 120 19.48 2.44 -9.98
N VAL A 121 19.13 3.53 -9.29
CA VAL A 121 17.93 3.57 -8.42
C VAL A 121 16.65 3.34 -9.23
N ALA A 122 16.51 3.99 -10.39
CA ALA A 122 15.36 3.77 -11.28
C ALA A 122 15.23 2.30 -11.72
N THR A 123 16.35 1.66 -12.07
CA THR A 123 16.37 0.23 -12.43
C THR A 123 15.95 -0.65 -11.25
N CYS A 124 16.46 -0.39 -10.05
CA CYS A 124 16.06 -1.10 -8.83
C CYS A 124 14.55 -0.96 -8.55
N LEU A 125 13.97 0.22 -8.76
CA LEU A 125 12.55 0.47 -8.58
C LEU A 125 11.68 -0.24 -9.61
N ILE A 126 12.13 -0.30 -10.87
CA ILE A 126 11.46 -1.06 -11.92
C ILE A 126 11.46 -2.55 -11.57
N ILE A 127 12.61 -3.09 -11.15
CA ILE A 127 12.73 -4.49 -10.73
C ILE A 127 11.81 -4.76 -9.54
N MET A 128 11.86 -3.91 -8.51
CA MET A 128 11.00 -4.04 -7.32
C MET A 128 9.51 -4.02 -7.68
N SER A 129 9.08 -3.05 -8.49
CA SER A 129 7.68 -2.93 -8.93
C SER A 129 7.24 -4.15 -9.74
N THR A 130 8.12 -4.64 -10.63
CA THR A 130 7.87 -5.86 -11.41
C THR A 130 7.72 -7.08 -10.50
N LEU A 131 8.62 -7.26 -9.53
CA LEU A 131 8.56 -8.36 -8.57
C LEU A 131 7.29 -8.31 -7.73
N ILE A 132 6.84 -7.11 -7.33
CA ILE A 132 5.60 -6.91 -6.59
C ILE A 132 4.38 -7.33 -7.42
N LEU A 133 4.30 -6.85 -8.66
CA LEU A 133 3.19 -7.19 -9.56
C LEU A 133 3.14 -8.68 -9.87
N VAL A 134 4.29 -9.29 -10.13
CA VAL A 134 4.39 -10.74 -10.36
C VAL A 134 3.97 -11.52 -9.12
N SER A 135 4.47 -11.13 -7.95
CA SER A 135 4.09 -11.76 -6.67
C SER A 135 2.59 -11.66 -6.40
N ALA A 136 2.00 -10.48 -6.63
CA ALA A 136 0.57 -10.25 -6.47
C ALA A 136 -0.27 -11.13 -7.42
N GLU A 137 0.12 -11.23 -8.69
CA GLU A 137 -0.56 -12.08 -9.66
C GLU A 137 -0.42 -13.58 -9.35
N LEU A 138 0.74 -14.03 -8.88
CA LEU A 138 0.95 -15.41 -8.45
C LEU A 138 0.07 -15.76 -7.22
N LEU A 139 -0.03 -14.85 -6.26
CA LEU A 139 -0.92 -15.00 -5.10
C LEU A 139 -2.39 -15.01 -5.50
N ARG A 140 -2.81 -14.13 -6.43
CA ARG A 140 -4.17 -14.12 -6.99
C ARG A 140 -4.51 -15.46 -7.64
N ARG A 141 -3.63 -15.97 -8.50
CA ARG A 141 -3.79 -17.29 -9.15
C ARG A 141 -3.90 -18.43 -8.15
N ARG A 142 -3.11 -18.41 -7.07
CA ARG A 142 -3.20 -19.39 -5.99
C ARG A 142 -4.55 -19.34 -5.28
N SER A 143 -5.05 -18.14 -5.00
CA SER A 143 -6.36 -17.94 -4.39
C SER A 143 -7.50 -18.42 -5.30
N GLU A 144 -7.42 -18.20 -6.61
CA GLU A 144 -8.42 -18.69 -7.57
C GLU A 144 -8.44 -20.22 -7.66
N ARG A 145 -7.26 -20.87 -7.66
CA ARG A 145 -7.19 -22.34 -7.60
C ARG A 145 -7.82 -22.92 -6.34
N LEU A 146 -7.62 -22.28 -5.18
CA LEU A 146 -8.21 -22.71 -3.91
C LEU A 146 -9.74 -22.52 -3.86
N ARG A 147 -10.28 -21.56 -4.62
CA ARG A 147 -11.72 -21.33 -4.76
C ARG A 147 -12.39 -22.28 -5.78
N GLY A 148 -11.61 -23.13 -6.47
CA GLY A 148 -12.07 -24.08 -7.48
C GLY A 148 -12.57 -25.42 -6.94
N ILE A 149 -13.26 -25.45 -5.79
CA ILE A 149 -14.03 -26.64 -5.34
C ILE A 149 -15.47 -26.20 -5.02
N ASN A 150 -16.26 -26.06 -6.07
CA ASN A 150 -17.67 -26.48 -6.14
C ASN A 150 -18.18 -26.17 -7.55
N ARG A 151 -17.95 -27.11 -8.45
CA ARG A 151 -18.90 -27.42 -9.52
C ARG A 151 -19.51 -28.76 -9.21
#